data_AF-A0A8H3P6T3-F1
#
_entry.id   AF-A0A8H3P6T3-F1
#
_cell.length_a   1.000
_cell.length_b   1.000
_cell.length_c   1.000
_cell.angle_alpha   90.00
_cell.angle_beta   90.00
_cell.angle_gamma   90.00
#
_symmetry.space_group_name_H-M   'P 1'
#
loop_
_entity.id
_entity.type
_entity.pdbx_description
1 polymer ?
#
loop_
_entity_poly.entity_id
_entity_poly.type
_entity_poly.pdbx_seq_one_letter_code
_entity_poly.pdbx_strand_id
1 'polypeptide(L)'
;MIAQRSDSNIVAIQSALLGQTFGLLMGRPKDLAGIETFHGSIIAVSFGERVFLAGKHLETLTVVKWARRVRLLNHATSPALPQNLPNLTNGQLQSAWEHWISAEERKRYHLPLFLARTVLGIFILDAELAKIHHHEPYLRPATPRLPTISSDDAFAANNASAWKELVHQQIQKSGSRTPLPNVVQEQRPGGTSDFELCAMLESISAMACERQEPFSTTPHLTEKCQEMLITWYETHLSTSAPGQVSAYPLRILWHSTFIVLYSSLDVLERACGRDGPEAAQEAIGCARTWANSHEATRSLVHAVYVRNYFESMSIGSACPLYVPICLYHCGIIWFCFGHFGNSSNKPIIGSNFPELDLVGVNVDEINAAELRNFRVERNAANQVFRIVGLLQSIRHGKLSSSLASTLLALIEEQDNVF
;
A
#
# COMPACT_ATOMS: atom_id res chain seq x y z
N MET A 1 19.01 13.87 -28.77
CA MET A 1 20.36 13.33 -28.55
C MET A 1 20.67 13.24 -27.05
N ILE A 2 19.90 12.44 -26.28
CA ILE A 2 20.10 12.17 -24.83
C ILE A 2 19.97 10.66 -24.51
N ALA A 3 19.76 9.81 -25.52
CA ALA A 3 19.42 8.40 -25.35
C ALA A 3 20.58 7.43 -25.67
N GLN A 4 21.83 7.77 -25.32
CA GLN A 4 22.98 6.91 -25.63
C GLN A 4 23.69 6.29 -24.42
N ARG A 5 23.35 6.65 -23.17
CA ARG A 5 23.83 5.93 -21.99
C ARG A 5 22.65 5.27 -21.27
N SER A 6 22.76 3.97 -20.99
CA SER A 6 21.82 3.25 -20.11
C SER A 6 21.58 3.97 -18.79
N ASP A 7 22.62 4.62 -18.28
CA ASP A 7 22.67 5.21 -16.94
C ASP A 7 21.82 6.48 -16.84
N SER A 8 21.66 7.24 -17.93
CA SER A 8 20.83 8.46 -17.93
C SER A 8 19.34 8.16 -17.81
N ASN A 9 18.89 6.98 -18.22
CA ASN A 9 17.48 6.61 -18.16
C ASN A 9 17.05 6.19 -16.75
N ILE A 10 17.91 5.49 -16.00
CA ILE A 10 17.59 5.06 -14.62
C ILE A 10 17.54 6.25 -13.69
N VAL A 11 18.51 7.15 -13.76
CA VAL A 11 18.52 8.39 -12.96
C VAL A 11 17.30 9.24 -13.27
N ALA A 12 16.88 9.32 -14.55
CA ALA A 12 15.66 10.03 -14.93
C ALA A 12 14.39 9.37 -14.34
N ILE A 13 14.28 8.04 -14.38
CA ILE A 13 13.16 7.30 -13.78
C ILE A 13 13.11 7.51 -12.27
N GLN A 14 14.23 7.35 -11.57
CA GLN A 14 14.32 7.53 -10.12
C GLN A 14 14.02 8.98 -9.72
N SER A 15 14.53 9.96 -10.46
CA SER A 15 14.24 11.38 -10.23
C SER A 15 12.76 11.69 -10.44
N ALA A 16 12.15 11.09 -11.48
CA ALA A 16 10.74 11.26 -11.76
C ALA A 16 9.87 10.59 -10.67
N LEU A 17 10.23 9.38 -10.22
CA LEU A 17 9.57 8.70 -9.11
C LEU A 17 9.63 9.54 -7.83
N LEU A 18 10.81 10.05 -7.45
CA LEU A 18 10.97 10.94 -6.28
C LEU A 18 10.15 12.23 -6.43
N GLY A 19 10.16 12.83 -7.63
CA GLY A 19 9.37 14.02 -7.93
C GLY A 19 7.86 13.78 -7.79
N GLN A 20 7.37 12.63 -8.26
CA GLN A 20 5.96 12.25 -8.11
C GLN A 20 5.60 11.93 -6.65
N THR A 21 6.45 11.22 -5.91
CA THR A 21 6.26 11.02 -4.46
C THR A 21 6.18 12.36 -3.72
N PHE A 22 7.04 13.32 -4.08
CA PHE A 22 7.01 14.65 -3.47
C PHE A 22 5.74 15.43 -3.82
N GLY A 23 5.31 15.42 -5.08
CA GLY A 23 4.07 16.10 -5.48
C GLY A 23 2.84 15.47 -4.83
N LEU A 24 2.84 14.14 -4.63
CA LEU A 24 1.81 13.42 -3.89
C LEU A 24 1.76 13.90 -2.43
N LEU A 25 2.90 13.94 -1.74
CA LEU A 25 3.00 14.47 -0.37
C LEU A 25 2.59 15.94 -0.25
N MET A 26 2.83 16.74 -1.30
CA MET A 26 2.40 18.13 -1.36
C MET A 26 0.88 18.27 -1.56
N GLY A 27 0.20 17.25 -2.08
CA GLY A 27 -1.27 17.19 -2.14
C GLY A 27 -1.95 18.36 -2.84
N ARG A 28 -1.23 19.17 -3.63
CA ARG A 28 -1.83 20.30 -4.34
C ARG A 28 -2.60 19.75 -5.53
N PRO A 29 -3.83 20.23 -5.82
CA PRO A 29 -4.63 19.69 -6.92
C PRO A 29 -3.89 19.65 -8.26
N LYS A 30 -3.13 20.72 -8.59
CA LYS A 30 -2.31 20.78 -9.80
C LYS A 30 -1.16 19.77 -9.83
N ASP A 31 -0.59 19.45 -8.67
CA ASP A 31 0.54 18.53 -8.56
C ASP A 31 0.00 17.09 -8.68
N LEU A 32 -1.13 16.77 -8.03
CA LEU A 32 -1.82 15.48 -8.13
C LEU A 32 -2.28 15.18 -9.57
N ALA A 33 -2.95 16.13 -10.22
CA ALA A 33 -3.36 15.99 -11.62
C ALA A 33 -2.16 15.82 -12.58
N GLY A 34 -1.07 16.54 -12.31
CA GLY A 34 0.17 16.39 -13.07
C GLY A 34 0.78 15.00 -12.91
N ILE A 35 0.88 14.51 -11.67
CA ILE A 35 1.40 13.17 -11.39
C ILE A 35 0.58 12.11 -12.11
N GLU A 36 -0.74 12.17 -11.98
CA GLU A 36 -1.66 11.22 -12.62
C GLU A 36 -1.47 11.17 -14.13
N THR A 37 -1.44 12.34 -14.77
CA THR A 37 -1.24 12.46 -16.22
C THR A 37 0.09 11.87 -16.69
N PHE A 38 1.15 11.98 -15.88
CA PHE A 38 2.50 11.57 -16.28
C PHE A 38 2.93 10.21 -15.70
N HIS A 39 2.17 9.59 -14.79
CA HIS A 39 2.54 8.33 -14.14
C HIS A 39 2.70 7.18 -15.16
N GLY A 40 1.75 7.04 -16.08
CA GLY A 40 1.83 6.06 -17.18
C GLY A 40 3.08 6.23 -18.07
N SER A 41 3.63 7.45 -18.18
CA SER A 41 4.86 7.70 -18.93
C SER A 41 6.11 7.12 -18.22
N ILE A 42 6.18 7.25 -16.89
CA ILE A 42 7.26 6.63 -16.09
C ILE A 42 7.20 5.12 -16.25
N ILE A 43 6.00 4.53 -16.15
CA ILE A 43 5.80 3.10 -16.36
C ILE A 43 6.30 2.68 -17.75
N ALA A 44 5.85 3.34 -18.81
CA ALA A 44 6.21 2.99 -20.17
C ALA A 44 7.73 3.07 -20.44
N VAL A 45 8.40 4.09 -19.91
CA VAL A 45 9.86 4.27 -20.04
C VAL A 45 10.63 3.24 -19.20
N SER A 46 10.19 2.99 -17.96
CA SER A 46 10.84 2.04 -17.04
C SER A 46 10.82 0.63 -17.58
N PHE A 47 9.70 0.24 -18.17
CA PHE A 47 9.54 -1.07 -18.78
C PHE A 47 9.87 -1.08 -20.27
N GLY A 48 10.58 -0.06 -20.79
CA GLY A 48 11.30 -0.06 -22.06
C GLY A 48 10.45 -0.15 -23.31
N GLU A 49 9.36 0.62 -23.38
CA GLU A 49 8.65 0.86 -24.63
C GLU A 49 9.26 2.06 -25.38
N ARG A 50 9.42 1.93 -26.71
CA ARG A 50 9.48 3.11 -27.58
C ARG A 50 8.03 3.53 -27.82
N VAL A 51 7.46 4.32 -26.92
CA VAL A 51 6.12 4.90 -27.13
C VAL A 51 6.24 5.96 -28.23
N PHE A 52 5.90 5.57 -29.45
CA PHE A 52 5.64 6.52 -30.52
C PHE A 52 4.25 7.11 -30.27
N LEU A 53 4.20 8.43 -30.11
CA LEU A 53 2.99 9.23 -30.04
C LEU A 53 2.22 9.10 -31.36
N ALA A 54 1.24 8.21 -31.43
CA ALA A 54 0.21 8.22 -32.47
C ALA A 54 -1.10 7.65 -31.89
N GLY A 55 -2.14 8.47 -31.97
CA GLY A 55 -3.39 8.28 -31.23
C GLY A 55 -4.18 7.01 -31.57
N LYS A 56 -5.06 6.68 -30.61
CA LYS A 56 -6.27 5.84 -30.72
C LYS A 56 -6.16 4.31 -30.73
N HIS A 57 -5.00 3.71 -30.43
CA HIS A 57 -4.91 2.25 -30.21
C HIS A 57 -4.02 1.86 -29.01
N LEU A 58 -4.09 2.65 -27.93
CA LEU A 58 -3.14 2.60 -26.81
C LEU A 58 -3.47 1.54 -25.74
N GLU A 59 -4.71 1.10 -25.61
CA GLU A 59 -5.11 0.25 -24.45
C GLU A 59 -4.77 -1.23 -24.66
N THR A 60 -5.03 -1.80 -25.85
CA THR A 60 -4.93 -3.25 -26.06
C THR A 60 -3.51 -3.75 -26.35
N LEU A 61 -2.66 -2.91 -26.98
CA LEU A 61 -1.28 -3.28 -27.33
C LEU A 61 -0.30 -3.16 -26.14
N THR A 62 -0.59 -2.26 -25.21
CA THR A 62 0.23 -2.00 -24.00
C THR A 62 0.07 -3.16 -23.00
N VAL A 63 -1.15 -3.65 -22.79
CA VAL A 63 -1.47 -4.76 -21.86
C VAL A 63 -0.89 -6.11 -22.34
N VAL A 64 -0.96 -6.43 -23.63
CA VAL A 64 -0.44 -7.71 -24.17
C VAL A 64 1.11 -7.76 -24.19
N LYS A 65 1.78 -6.62 -24.35
CA LYS A 65 3.25 -6.52 -24.25
C LYS A 65 3.74 -6.45 -22.80
N TRP A 66 2.95 -5.83 -21.92
CA TRP A 66 3.10 -5.85 -20.46
C TRP A 66 3.09 -7.28 -19.89
N ALA A 67 2.10 -8.09 -20.24
CA ALA A 67 1.98 -9.49 -19.79
C ALA A 67 3.21 -10.36 -20.15
N ARG A 68 3.89 -10.06 -21.26
CA ARG A 68 5.12 -10.75 -21.67
C ARG A 68 6.36 -10.31 -20.89
N ARG A 69 6.45 -9.06 -20.41
CA ARG A 69 7.61 -8.57 -19.63
C ARG A 69 7.46 -8.84 -18.13
N VAL A 70 6.24 -8.89 -17.61
CA VAL A 70 5.96 -9.40 -16.27
C VAL A 70 6.44 -10.85 -16.10
N ARG A 71 6.29 -11.70 -17.13
CA ARG A 71 6.90 -13.05 -17.16
C ARG A 71 8.44 -13.06 -17.03
N LEU A 72 9.11 -11.95 -17.31
CA LEU A 72 10.57 -11.81 -17.16
C LEU A 72 10.96 -11.29 -15.76
N LEU A 73 10.07 -10.58 -15.04
CA LEU A 73 10.25 -10.24 -13.62
C LEU A 73 10.18 -11.49 -12.73
N ASN A 74 9.51 -12.55 -13.19
CA ASN A 74 9.34 -13.84 -12.51
C ASN A 74 10.62 -14.61 -12.15
N HIS A 75 11.81 -14.07 -12.46
CA HIS A 75 13.13 -14.66 -12.19
C HIS A 75 14.09 -13.67 -11.52
N ALA A 76 13.63 -12.50 -11.09
CA ALA A 76 14.47 -11.45 -10.50
C ALA A 76 14.64 -11.67 -8.99
N THR A 77 15.67 -12.42 -8.61
CA THR A 77 16.15 -12.50 -7.23
C THR A 77 17.22 -11.45 -6.96
N SER A 78 17.33 -11.03 -5.69
CA SER A 78 18.43 -10.18 -5.23
C SER A 78 19.79 -10.80 -5.64
N PRO A 79 20.79 -10.00 -6.05
CA PRO A 79 22.08 -10.50 -6.48
C PRO A 79 22.69 -11.46 -5.46
N ALA A 80 23.08 -12.64 -5.93
CA ALA A 80 23.66 -13.67 -5.10
C ALA A 80 24.90 -13.13 -4.36
N LEU A 81 24.94 -13.36 -3.05
CA LEU A 81 26.07 -12.98 -2.22
C LEU A 81 27.32 -13.78 -2.62
N PRO A 82 28.51 -13.16 -2.62
CA PRO A 82 29.76 -13.87 -2.84
C PRO A 82 29.95 -15.01 -1.82
N GLN A 83 30.11 -16.25 -2.29
CA GLN A 83 30.27 -17.42 -1.41
C GLN A 83 31.48 -17.31 -0.46
N ASN A 84 32.50 -16.55 -0.85
CA ASN A 84 33.73 -16.32 -0.06
C ASN A 84 33.75 -14.97 0.68
N LEU A 85 32.60 -14.34 0.92
CA LEU A 85 32.49 -13.03 1.61
C LEU A 85 33.38 -12.89 2.86
N PRO A 86 33.51 -13.90 3.75
CA PRO A 86 34.36 -13.80 4.93
C PRO A 86 35.84 -13.59 4.61
N ASN A 87 36.33 -14.13 3.51
CA ASN A 87 37.74 -14.23 3.14
C ASN A 87 38.20 -13.17 2.12
N LEU A 88 37.31 -12.26 1.71
CA LEU A 88 37.67 -11.20 0.76
C LEU A 88 38.63 -10.19 1.38
N THR A 89 39.73 -9.88 0.67
CA THR A 89 40.63 -8.77 1.01
C THR A 89 39.94 -7.41 0.77
N ASN A 90 40.43 -6.31 1.37
CA ASN A 90 39.79 -4.99 1.27
C ASN A 90 39.49 -4.54 -0.16
N GLY A 91 40.42 -4.75 -1.11
CA GLY A 91 40.20 -4.38 -2.51
C GLY A 91 39.15 -5.27 -3.22
N GLN A 92 39.15 -6.57 -2.92
CA GLN A 92 38.15 -7.50 -3.45
C GLN A 92 36.77 -7.27 -2.84
N LEU A 93 36.73 -6.89 -1.56
CA LEU A 93 35.50 -6.58 -0.84
C LEU A 93 34.85 -5.31 -1.40
N GLN A 94 35.63 -4.26 -1.62
CA GLN A 94 35.16 -3.02 -2.25
C GLN A 94 34.57 -3.29 -3.64
N SER A 95 35.28 -4.05 -4.49
CA SER A 95 34.78 -4.40 -5.82
C SER A 95 33.52 -5.27 -5.77
N ALA A 96 33.44 -6.21 -4.83
CA ALA A 96 32.25 -7.05 -4.65
C ALA A 96 31.03 -6.25 -4.20
N TRP A 97 31.22 -5.30 -3.26
CA TRP A 97 30.16 -4.40 -2.80
C TRP A 97 29.67 -3.46 -3.91
N GLU A 98 30.59 -2.85 -4.67
CA GLU A 98 30.24 -2.00 -5.82
C GLU A 98 29.49 -2.79 -6.91
N HIS A 99 29.90 -4.03 -7.17
CA HIS A 99 29.20 -4.91 -8.11
C HIS A 99 27.81 -5.29 -7.61
N TRP A 100 27.68 -5.57 -6.31
CA TRP A 100 26.42 -5.92 -5.66
C TRP A 100 25.44 -4.75 -5.64
N ILE A 101 25.85 -3.54 -5.22
CA ILE A 101 25.01 -2.33 -5.30
C ILE A 101 24.60 -2.07 -6.74
N SER A 102 25.56 -2.17 -7.67
CA SER A 102 25.26 -1.98 -9.09
C SER A 102 24.27 -3.01 -9.62
N ALA A 103 24.18 -4.21 -9.04
CA ALA A 103 23.20 -5.22 -9.40
C ALA A 103 21.85 -5.05 -8.68
N GLU A 104 21.80 -4.42 -7.50
CA GLU A 104 20.54 -3.96 -6.90
C GLU A 104 19.95 -2.78 -7.70
N GLU A 105 20.81 -1.91 -8.26
CA GLU A 105 20.41 -0.67 -8.93
C GLU A 105 20.32 -0.71 -10.46
N ARG A 106 21.09 -1.55 -11.18
CA ARG A 106 21.25 -1.45 -12.65
C ARG A 106 20.76 -2.66 -13.44
N LYS A 107 19.98 -2.35 -14.47
CA LYS A 107 19.62 -3.22 -15.60
C LYS A 107 20.86 -3.71 -16.37
N ARG A 108 21.05 -5.03 -16.50
CA ARG A 108 22.06 -5.63 -17.39
C ARG A 108 21.46 -5.89 -18.78
N TYR A 109 22.21 -5.51 -19.81
CA TYR A 109 21.84 -5.24 -21.22
C TYR A 109 21.01 -6.25 -22.05
N HIS A 110 20.49 -7.35 -21.50
CA HIS A 110 19.59 -8.22 -22.27
C HIS A 110 18.52 -8.95 -21.44
N LEU A 111 18.31 -8.57 -20.17
CA LEU A 111 17.28 -9.13 -19.31
C LEU A 111 16.71 -8.00 -18.42
N PRO A 112 15.39 -7.93 -18.15
CA PRO A 112 14.82 -6.91 -17.25
C PRO A 112 15.09 -7.19 -15.76
N LEU A 113 16.03 -8.07 -15.44
CA LEU A 113 16.53 -8.21 -14.08
C LEU A 113 17.29 -6.94 -13.68
N PHE A 114 17.16 -6.56 -12.40
CA PHE A 114 17.97 -5.55 -11.69
C PHE A 114 17.48 -4.08 -11.74
N LEU A 115 16.22 -3.86 -11.35
CA LEU A 115 15.66 -2.56 -10.91
C LEU A 115 14.67 -2.79 -9.75
N ALA A 116 14.97 -3.74 -8.86
CA ALA A 116 13.96 -4.29 -7.94
C ALA A 116 13.33 -3.20 -7.05
N ARG A 117 14.14 -2.38 -6.37
CA ARG A 117 13.64 -1.28 -5.52
C ARG A 117 12.88 -0.19 -6.30
N THR A 118 13.38 0.20 -7.47
CA THR A 118 12.69 1.19 -8.32
C THR A 118 11.35 0.64 -8.83
N VAL A 119 11.30 -0.62 -9.22
CA VAL A 119 10.06 -1.29 -9.64
C VAL A 119 9.06 -1.34 -8.51
N LEU A 120 9.46 -1.79 -7.31
CA LEU A 120 8.59 -1.80 -6.13
C LEU A 120 8.07 -0.39 -5.79
N GLY A 121 8.92 0.64 -5.89
CA GLY A 121 8.52 2.03 -5.67
C GLY A 121 7.48 2.53 -6.69
N ILE A 122 7.60 2.14 -7.96
CA ILE A 122 6.58 2.46 -8.98
C ILE A 122 5.28 1.72 -8.66
N PHE A 123 5.33 0.44 -8.27
CA PHE A 123 4.13 -0.34 -7.87
C PHE A 123 3.39 0.29 -6.70
N ILE A 124 4.12 0.68 -5.64
CA ILE A 124 3.53 1.33 -4.47
C ILE A 124 2.87 2.65 -4.90
N LEU A 125 3.58 3.48 -5.67
CA LEU A 125 3.04 4.77 -6.10
C LEU A 125 1.82 4.63 -7.02
N ASP A 126 1.82 3.67 -7.94
CA ASP A 126 0.69 3.36 -8.81
C ASP A 126 -0.56 2.98 -8.00
N ALA A 127 -0.40 2.12 -6.99
CA ALA A 127 -1.49 1.74 -6.09
C ALA A 127 -2.00 2.92 -5.25
N GLU A 128 -1.11 3.81 -4.76
CA GLU A 128 -1.52 5.02 -4.06
C GLU A 128 -2.32 5.99 -4.94
N LEU A 129 -1.89 6.19 -6.19
CA LEU A 129 -2.58 7.06 -7.13
C LEU A 129 -3.96 6.50 -7.51
N ALA A 130 -4.03 5.19 -7.76
CA ALA A 130 -5.28 4.48 -8.01
C ALA A 130 -6.29 4.67 -6.86
N LYS A 131 -5.83 4.59 -5.60
CA LYS A 131 -6.67 4.83 -4.42
C LYS A 131 -7.18 6.27 -4.32
N ILE A 132 -6.35 7.27 -4.63
CA ILE A 132 -6.72 8.69 -4.53
C ILE A 132 -7.68 9.11 -5.65
N HIS A 133 -7.42 8.66 -6.86
CA HIS A 133 -8.17 9.09 -8.04
C HIS A 133 -9.32 8.13 -8.40
N HIS A 134 -9.47 7.04 -7.66
CA HIS A 134 -10.53 6.04 -7.84
C HIS A 134 -10.54 5.43 -9.25
N HIS A 135 -9.37 5.02 -9.76
CA HIS A 135 -9.23 4.28 -11.02
C HIS A 135 -8.46 2.97 -10.83
N GLU A 136 -8.42 2.12 -11.86
CA GLU A 136 -7.59 0.92 -11.85
C GLU A 136 -6.10 1.27 -11.82
N PRO A 137 -5.27 0.57 -11.03
CA PRO A 137 -3.82 0.71 -11.11
C PRO A 137 -3.33 0.35 -12.52
N TYR A 138 -2.41 1.15 -13.06
CA TYR A 138 -1.84 0.90 -14.40
C TYR A 138 -1.03 -0.39 -14.43
N LEU A 139 -0.40 -0.73 -13.30
CA LEU A 139 0.31 -1.97 -13.07
C LEU A 139 -0.64 -3.00 -12.46
N ARG A 140 -1.42 -3.67 -13.32
CA ARG A 140 -2.31 -4.75 -12.87
C ARG A 140 -1.54 -5.80 -12.06
N PRO A 141 -2.09 -6.35 -10.97
CA PRO A 141 -1.35 -7.28 -10.14
C PRO A 141 -1.17 -8.61 -10.84
N ALA A 142 -0.02 -8.81 -11.47
CA ALA A 142 0.47 -10.16 -11.67
C ALA A 142 1.03 -10.64 -10.33
N THR A 143 0.11 -11.12 -9.49
CA THR A 143 0.37 -11.55 -8.12
C THR A 143 1.52 -12.55 -7.95
N PRO A 144 1.95 -13.38 -8.92
CA PRO A 144 3.11 -14.21 -8.67
C PRO A 144 4.37 -13.51 -9.17
N ARG A 145 5.06 -12.83 -8.23
CA ARG A 145 6.51 -12.53 -8.18
C ARG A 145 6.88 -11.06 -8.38
N LEU A 146 6.55 -10.25 -7.37
CA LEU A 146 7.32 -9.02 -7.10
C LEU A 146 8.81 -9.37 -6.98
N PRO A 147 9.71 -8.47 -7.44
CA PRO A 147 11.14 -8.71 -7.30
C PRO A 147 11.53 -8.70 -5.81
N THR A 148 12.32 -9.68 -5.40
CA THR A 148 12.88 -9.72 -4.04
C THR A 148 14.06 -8.76 -3.96
N ILE A 149 14.13 -8.00 -2.86
CA ILE A 149 15.21 -7.04 -2.60
C ILE A 149 16.05 -7.49 -1.41
N SER A 150 17.28 -6.98 -1.32
CA SER A 150 18.06 -7.11 -0.09
C SER A 150 17.43 -6.31 1.06
N SER A 151 17.86 -6.58 2.29
CA SER A 151 17.49 -5.74 3.45
C SER A 151 17.84 -4.27 3.24
N ASP A 152 17.09 -3.37 3.85
CA ASP A 152 17.33 -1.92 3.79
C ASP A 152 18.68 -1.52 4.41
N ASP A 153 19.07 -2.15 5.52
CA ASP A 153 20.36 -1.87 6.16
C ASP A 153 21.54 -2.21 5.27
N ALA A 154 21.52 -3.40 4.64
CA ALA A 154 22.59 -3.81 3.73
C ALA A 154 22.66 -2.90 2.49
N PHE A 155 21.51 -2.44 1.99
CA PHE A 155 21.45 -1.50 0.88
C PHE A 155 21.97 -0.10 1.27
N ALA A 156 21.61 0.36 2.46
CA ALA A 156 22.01 1.67 3.00
C ALA A 156 23.44 1.68 3.60
N ALA A 157 24.17 0.57 3.54
CA ALA A 157 25.53 0.49 4.04
C ALA A 157 26.41 1.56 3.38
N ASN A 158 27.17 2.28 4.19
CA ASN A 158 27.98 3.42 3.74
C ASN A 158 29.36 3.00 3.16
N ASN A 159 29.78 1.77 3.39
CA ASN A 159 31.01 1.20 2.86
C ASN A 159 30.95 -0.33 2.83
N ALA A 160 31.89 -0.95 2.12
CA ALA A 160 31.93 -2.39 1.90
C ALA A 160 32.12 -3.21 3.19
N SER A 161 32.79 -2.66 4.20
CA SER A 161 32.98 -3.33 5.51
C SER A 161 31.66 -3.40 6.30
N ALA A 162 30.93 -2.27 6.38
CA ALA A 162 29.61 -2.22 7.01
C ALA A 162 28.62 -3.16 6.30
N TRP A 163 28.62 -3.17 4.96
CA TRP A 163 27.82 -4.11 4.17
C TRP A 163 28.13 -5.56 4.52
N LYS A 164 29.42 -5.94 4.58
CA LYS A 164 29.86 -7.30 4.94
C LYS A 164 29.37 -7.71 6.32
N GLU A 165 29.51 -6.85 7.32
CA GLU A 165 29.06 -7.12 8.69
C GLU A 165 27.54 -7.36 8.75
N LEU A 166 26.76 -6.49 8.12
CA LEU A 166 25.30 -6.59 8.08
C LEU A 166 24.84 -7.87 7.39
N VAL A 167 25.42 -8.19 6.23
CA VAL A 167 25.14 -9.44 5.51
C VAL A 167 25.54 -10.66 6.35
N HIS A 168 26.68 -10.63 7.03
CA HIS A 168 27.14 -11.74 7.86
C HIS A 168 26.20 -11.98 9.06
N GLN A 169 25.76 -10.92 9.74
CA GLN A 169 24.78 -11.00 10.81
C GLN A 169 23.44 -11.58 10.33
N GLN A 170 23.04 -11.26 9.09
CA GLN A 170 21.80 -11.77 8.49
C GLN A 170 21.88 -13.27 8.16
N ILE A 171 23.01 -13.73 7.60
CA ILE A 171 23.24 -15.15 7.33
C ILE A 171 23.18 -15.96 8.63
N GLN A 172 23.84 -15.45 9.68
CA GLN A 172 23.85 -16.11 11.00
C GLN A 172 22.44 -16.18 11.63
N LYS A 173 21.65 -15.10 11.55
CA LYS A 173 20.26 -15.08 12.04
C LYS A 173 19.34 -16.02 11.26
N SER A 174 19.56 -16.17 9.95
CA SER A 174 18.73 -17.02 9.08
C SER A 174 18.98 -18.51 9.32
N GLY A 175 20.23 -18.91 9.64
CA GLY A 175 20.59 -20.30 9.95
C GLY A 175 20.02 -20.83 11.28
N SER A 176 19.43 -19.98 12.13
CA SER A 176 18.88 -20.33 13.43
C SER A 176 17.38 -20.67 13.42
N ARG A 177 16.65 -20.46 12.32
CA ARG A 177 15.21 -20.79 12.24
C ARG A 177 15.05 -22.25 11.80
N THR A 178 14.52 -23.10 12.69
CA THR A 178 14.08 -24.46 12.33
C THR A 178 12.94 -24.38 11.31
N PRO A 179 13.03 -25.09 10.16
CA PRO A 179 11.94 -25.11 9.19
C PRO A 179 10.69 -25.75 9.79
N LEU A 180 9.53 -25.11 9.63
CA LEU A 180 8.24 -25.76 9.83
C LEU A 180 8.07 -26.86 8.77
N PRO A 181 7.67 -28.09 9.15
CA PRO A 181 7.44 -29.15 8.19
C PRO A 181 6.19 -28.79 7.35
N ASN A 182 6.36 -28.73 6.03
CA ASN A 182 5.36 -28.52 4.96
C ASN A 182 5.33 -27.17 4.24
N VAL A 183 6.18 -26.20 4.58
CA VAL A 183 6.39 -25.03 3.71
C VAL A 183 7.72 -25.23 2.99
N VAL A 184 7.69 -25.32 1.66
CA VAL A 184 8.90 -25.17 0.83
C VAL A 184 9.32 -23.70 0.91
N GLN A 185 9.87 -23.31 2.06
CA GLN A 185 10.59 -22.06 2.19
C GLN A 185 11.94 -22.29 1.51
N GLU A 186 12.12 -21.76 0.30
CA GLU A 186 13.47 -21.49 -0.19
C GLU A 186 14.22 -20.77 0.94
N GLN A 187 15.26 -21.40 1.46
CA GLN A 187 16.06 -20.83 2.55
C GLN A 187 16.67 -19.52 2.06
N ARG A 188 16.11 -18.40 2.52
CA ARG A 188 16.52 -17.05 2.15
C ARG A 188 17.57 -16.53 3.13
N PRO A 189 18.76 -16.11 2.66
CA PRO A 189 19.67 -15.32 3.46
C PRO A 189 19.08 -13.90 3.58
N GLY A 190 18.59 -13.52 4.76
CA GLY A 190 18.05 -12.17 5.02
C GLY A 190 16.52 -12.15 5.14
N GLY A 191 16.02 -11.46 6.16
CA GLY A 191 14.58 -11.21 6.32
C GLY A 191 14.02 -10.32 5.20
N THR A 192 12.72 -10.42 4.95
CA THR A 192 12.01 -9.57 3.98
C THR A 192 12.02 -8.11 4.45
N SER A 193 12.40 -7.16 3.58
CA SER A 193 12.39 -5.72 3.88
C SER A 193 10.95 -5.19 4.04
N ASP A 194 10.74 -4.22 4.94
CA ASP A 194 9.45 -3.54 5.11
C ASP A 194 8.94 -2.93 3.80
N PHE A 195 9.85 -2.52 2.91
CA PHE A 195 9.51 -1.98 1.59
C PHE A 195 8.95 -3.06 0.65
N GLU A 196 9.49 -4.28 0.70
CA GLU A 196 8.97 -5.44 -0.04
C GLU A 196 7.62 -5.89 0.54
N LEU A 197 7.52 -5.93 1.88
CA LEU A 197 6.29 -6.22 2.61
C LEU A 197 5.17 -5.24 2.24
N CYS A 198 5.49 -3.94 2.17
CA CYS A 198 4.59 -2.88 1.73
C CYS A 198 4.11 -3.11 0.30
N ALA A 199 5.03 -3.35 -0.65
CA ALA A 199 4.67 -3.60 -2.05
C ALA A 199 3.77 -4.84 -2.22
N MET A 200 3.96 -5.88 -1.40
CA MET A 200 3.06 -7.05 -1.38
C MET A 200 1.63 -6.67 -0.96
N LEU A 201 1.48 -5.87 0.09
CA LEU A 201 0.15 -5.38 0.52
C LEU A 201 -0.48 -4.47 -0.53
N GLU A 202 0.27 -3.55 -1.12
CA GLU A 202 -0.23 -2.69 -2.19
C GLU A 202 -0.66 -3.49 -3.43
N SER A 203 0.05 -4.59 -3.74
CA SER A 203 -0.36 -5.49 -4.82
C SER A 203 -1.68 -6.19 -4.52
N ILE A 204 -1.94 -6.57 -3.27
CA ILE A 204 -3.22 -7.13 -2.87
C ILE A 204 -4.32 -6.04 -2.88
N SER A 205 -3.98 -4.82 -2.45
CA SER A 205 -4.90 -3.68 -2.49
C SER A 205 -5.31 -3.33 -3.93
N ALA A 206 -4.37 -3.34 -4.86
CA ALA A 206 -4.62 -3.17 -6.27
C ALA A 206 -5.61 -4.23 -6.82
N MET A 207 -5.48 -5.50 -6.40
CA MET A 207 -6.43 -6.56 -6.77
C MET A 207 -7.82 -6.31 -6.18
N ALA A 208 -7.89 -5.75 -4.97
CA ALA A 208 -9.14 -5.39 -4.33
C ALA A 208 -9.86 -4.24 -5.08
N CYS A 209 -9.11 -3.29 -5.65
CA CYS A 209 -9.67 -2.20 -6.47
C CYS A 209 -10.30 -2.73 -7.79
N GLU A 210 -9.69 -3.72 -8.47
CA GLU A 210 -10.21 -4.33 -9.71
C GLU A 210 -11.59 -5.00 -9.53
N ARG A 211 -12.00 -5.31 -8.30
CA ARG A 211 -13.35 -5.82 -8.01
C ARG A 211 -14.45 -4.82 -8.36
N GLN A 212 -14.18 -3.52 -8.29
CA GLN A 212 -15.21 -2.48 -8.33
C GLN A 212 -15.73 -2.21 -9.76
N GLU A 213 -15.21 -2.92 -10.76
CA GLU A 213 -15.61 -2.80 -12.16
C GLU A 213 -16.92 -3.53 -12.51
N PRO A 214 -17.83 -2.90 -13.27
CA PRO A 214 -19.12 -3.48 -13.70
C PRO A 214 -19.00 -4.80 -14.49
N PHE A 215 -17.82 -5.09 -15.06
CA PHE A 215 -17.56 -6.25 -15.92
C PHE A 215 -16.60 -7.27 -15.29
N SER A 216 -16.27 -7.14 -14.00
CA SER A 216 -15.36 -8.07 -13.32
C SER A 216 -15.98 -9.48 -13.23
N THR A 217 -15.46 -10.41 -14.03
CA THR A 217 -15.99 -11.79 -14.19
C THR A 217 -15.54 -12.78 -13.10
N THR A 218 -14.88 -12.33 -12.05
CA THR A 218 -14.24 -13.22 -11.05
C THR A 218 -14.97 -13.21 -9.72
N PRO A 219 -15.97 -14.10 -9.52
CA PRO A 219 -16.80 -14.17 -8.31
C PRO A 219 -16.05 -14.53 -7.01
N HIS A 220 -14.74 -14.74 -7.06
CA HIS A 220 -13.91 -15.17 -5.92
C HIS A 220 -12.75 -14.22 -5.58
N LEU A 221 -12.66 -13.02 -6.19
CA LEU A 221 -11.53 -12.11 -5.91
C LEU A 221 -11.47 -11.72 -4.44
N THR A 222 -12.60 -11.56 -3.77
CA THR A 222 -12.60 -11.15 -2.36
C THR A 222 -12.14 -12.24 -1.41
N GLU A 223 -12.62 -13.47 -1.60
CA GLU A 223 -12.14 -14.62 -0.84
C GLU A 223 -10.64 -14.81 -1.05
N LYS A 224 -10.18 -14.69 -2.30
CA LYS A 224 -8.75 -14.78 -2.65
C LYS A 224 -7.92 -13.66 -1.99
N CYS A 225 -8.37 -12.41 -2.05
CA CYS A 225 -7.65 -11.30 -1.41
C CYS A 225 -7.62 -11.45 0.11
N GLN A 226 -8.72 -11.90 0.70
CA GLN A 226 -8.80 -12.19 2.13
C GLN A 226 -7.81 -13.30 2.53
N GLU A 227 -7.78 -14.42 1.81
CA GLU A 227 -6.85 -15.53 2.05
C GLU A 227 -5.39 -15.06 1.93
N MET A 228 -5.09 -14.24 0.92
CA MET A 228 -3.77 -13.65 0.75
C MET A 228 -3.37 -12.71 1.89
N LEU A 229 -4.28 -11.87 2.38
CA LEU A 229 -4.04 -10.97 3.51
C LEU A 229 -3.81 -11.76 4.80
N ILE A 230 -4.59 -12.80 5.05
CA ILE A 230 -4.43 -13.69 6.21
C ILE A 230 -3.07 -14.39 6.14
N THR A 231 -2.75 -15.02 5.02
CA THR A 231 -1.47 -15.71 4.81
C THR A 231 -0.28 -14.76 4.98
N TRP A 232 -0.39 -13.54 4.45
CA TRP A 232 0.63 -12.51 4.60
C TRP A 232 0.85 -12.15 6.07
N TYR A 233 -0.23 -11.96 6.84
CA TYR A 233 -0.13 -11.63 8.27
C TYR A 233 0.53 -12.76 9.06
N GLU A 234 0.09 -14.00 8.83
CA GLU A 234 0.64 -15.19 9.48
C GLU A 234 2.14 -15.37 9.18
N THR A 235 2.54 -15.11 7.95
CA THR A 235 3.92 -15.28 7.50
C THR A 235 4.85 -14.20 8.04
N HIS A 236 4.37 -12.95 8.13
CA HIS A 236 5.25 -11.78 8.34
C HIS A 236 5.06 -11.06 9.68
N LEU A 237 3.88 -11.14 10.30
CA LEU A 237 3.54 -10.38 11.51
C LEU A 237 3.19 -11.25 12.73
N SER A 238 2.78 -12.51 12.56
CA SER A 238 2.43 -13.38 13.70
C SER A 238 3.61 -13.74 14.60
N THR A 239 4.85 -13.65 14.09
CA THR A 239 6.07 -13.89 14.89
C THR A 239 6.67 -12.62 15.50
N SER A 240 6.11 -11.44 15.21
CA SER A 240 6.58 -10.18 15.80
C SER A 240 6.29 -10.17 17.30
N ALA A 241 7.26 -9.72 18.10
CA ALA A 241 7.04 -9.58 19.54
C ALA A 241 5.83 -8.65 19.81
N PRO A 242 4.97 -8.96 20.80
CA PRO A 242 3.86 -8.08 21.18
C PRO A 242 4.40 -6.67 21.47
N GLY A 243 3.85 -5.66 20.78
CA GLY A 243 4.27 -4.26 20.95
C GLY A 243 5.47 -3.81 20.11
N GLN A 244 5.90 -4.59 19.11
CA GLN A 244 6.95 -4.14 18.18
C GLN A 244 6.47 -2.94 17.34
N VAL A 245 6.82 -1.73 17.79
CA VAL A 245 6.40 -0.44 17.21
C VAL A 245 6.79 -0.29 15.73
N SER A 246 7.89 -0.92 15.30
CA SER A 246 8.34 -0.87 13.89
C SER A 246 7.35 -1.52 12.92
N ALA A 247 6.47 -2.42 13.39
CA ALA A 247 5.49 -3.11 12.56
C ALA A 247 4.15 -2.34 12.39
N TYR A 248 3.94 -1.23 13.11
CA TYR A 248 2.67 -0.49 13.07
C TYR A 248 2.32 0.06 11.69
N PRO A 249 3.25 0.67 10.92
CA PRO A 249 2.99 1.05 9.54
C PRO A 249 2.41 -0.06 8.65
N LEU A 250 2.96 -1.28 8.75
CA LEU A 250 2.52 -2.40 7.94
C LEU A 250 1.16 -2.95 8.41
N ARG A 251 0.90 -2.91 9.73
CA ARG A 251 -0.43 -3.24 10.30
C ARG A 251 -1.50 -2.26 9.85
N ILE A 252 -1.19 -0.96 9.83
CA ILE A 252 -2.07 0.09 9.29
C ILE A 252 -2.42 -0.23 7.84
N LEU A 253 -1.42 -0.52 7.01
CA LEU A 253 -1.66 -0.82 5.60
C LEU A 253 -2.50 -2.09 5.42
N TRP A 254 -2.20 -3.15 6.17
CA TRP A 254 -2.97 -4.40 6.14
C TRP A 254 -4.45 -4.21 6.48
N HIS A 255 -4.75 -3.44 7.54
CA HIS A 255 -6.12 -3.09 7.88
C HIS A 255 -6.78 -2.19 6.82
N SER A 256 -6.04 -1.25 6.26
CA SER A 256 -6.52 -0.39 5.18
C SER A 256 -6.87 -1.19 3.92
N THR A 257 -6.11 -2.23 3.59
CA THR A 257 -6.42 -3.12 2.46
C THR A 257 -7.75 -3.84 2.66
N PHE A 258 -8.11 -4.23 3.89
CA PHE A 258 -9.45 -4.77 4.16
C PHE A 258 -10.56 -3.72 4.02
N ILE A 259 -10.30 -2.46 4.40
CA ILE A 259 -11.25 -1.37 4.15
C ILE A 259 -11.50 -1.24 2.64
N VAL A 260 -10.45 -1.20 1.81
CA VAL A 260 -10.57 -1.15 0.35
C VAL A 260 -11.31 -2.38 -0.20
N LEU A 261 -11.11 -3.56 0.40
CA LEU A 261 -11.74 -4.81 -0.02
C LEU A 261 -13.25 -4.87 0.24
N TYR A 262 -13.70 -4.28 1.36
CA TYR A 262 -15.10 -4.36 1.81
C TYR A 262 -15.89 -3.07 1.58
N SER A 263 -15.24 -1.99 1.18
CA SER A 263 -15.87 -0.70 0.94
C SER A 263 -15.48 -0.18 -0.45
N SER A 264 -16.47 0.10 -1.29
CA SER A 264 -16.24 0.85 -2.52
C SER A 264 -16.08 2.33 -2.17
N LEU A 265 -14.84 2.73 -1.87
CA LEU A 265 -14.50 4.08 -1.44
C LEU A 265 -14.89 5.13 -2.50
N ASP A 266 -14.80 4.80 -3.79
CA ASP A 266 -15.30 5.63 -4.88
C ASP A 266 -16.79 5.99 -4.69
N VAL A 267 -17.63 4.97 -4.53
CA VAL A 267 -19.08 5.14 -4.34
C VAL A 267 -19.38 5.92 -3.08
N LEU A 268 -18.65 5.65 -1.99
CA LEU A 268 -18.84 6.35 -0.72
C LEU A 268 -18.45 7.82 -0.82
N GLU A 269 -17.32 8.15 -1.43
CA GLU A 269 -16.90 9.54 -1.63
C GLU A 269 -17.80 10.29 -2.62
N ARG A 270 -18.29 9.61 -3.66
CA ARG A 270 -19.31 10.18 -4.56
C ARG A 270 -20.59 10.50 -3.79
N ALA A 271 -21.06 9.59 -2.94
CA ALA A 271 -22.23 9.83 -2.08
C ALA A 271 -22.02 11.00 -1.10
N CYS A 272 -20.78 11.27 -0.70
CA CYS A 272 -20.39 12.45 0.08
C CYS A 272 -20.28 13.74 -0.73
N GLY A 273 -20.50 13.73 -2.05
CA GLY A 273 -20.51 14.94 -2.89
C GLY A 273 -19.22 15.21 -3.65
N ARG A 274 -18.23 14.30 -3.66
CA ARG A 274 -16.94 14.49 -4.36
C ARG A 274 -17.08 14.97 -5.80
N ASP A 275 -18.01 14.37 -6.54
CA ASP A 275 -18.24 14.62 -7.98
C ASP A 275 -19.46 15.51 -8.25
N GLY A 276 -19.98 16.19 -7.20
CA GLY A 276 -21.15 17.05 -7.28
C GLY A 276 -22.49 16.37 -6.95
N PRO A 277 -23.59 17.15 -6.92
CA PRO A 277 -24.86 16.71 -6.36
C PRO A 277 -25.56 15.60 -7.16
N GLU A 278 -25.40 15.60 -8.49
CA GLU A 278 -26.01 14.60 -9.37
C GLU A 278 -25.40 13.21 -9.11
N ALA A 279 -24.07 13.11 -9.14
CA ALA A 279 -23.33 11.89 -8.84
C ALA A 279 -23.56 11.40 -7.39
N ALA A 280 -23.68 12.34 -6.44
CA ALA A 280 -24.03 12.00 -5.06
C ALA A 280 -25.41 11.33 -4.97
N GLN A 281 -26.41 11.91 -5.65
CA GLN A 281 -27.77 11.38 -5.64
C GLN A 281 -27.85 9.95 -6.20
N GLU A 282 -27.05 9.64 -7.22
CA GLU A 282 -26.92 8.29 -7.79
C GLU A 282 -26.26 7.31 -6.82
N ALA A 283 -25.23 7.75 -6.08
CA ALA A 283 -24.45 6.90 -5.19
C ALA A 283 -25.11 6.63 -3.82
N ILE A 284 -26.03 7.48 -3.34
CA ILE A 284 -26.70 7.36 -2.03
C ILE A 284 -27.33 5.98 -1.81
N GLY A 285 -27.97 5.40 -2.83
CA GLY A 285 -28.62 4.09 -2.70
C GLY A 285 -27.61 2.98 -2.35
N CYS A 286 -26.47 2.98 -3.04
CA CYS A 286 -25.38 2.06 -2.78
C CYS A 286 -24.72 2.32 -1.42
N ALA A 287 -24.49 3.59 -1.06
CA ALA A 287 -23.93 3.96 0.23
C ALA A 287 -24.81 3.52 1.40
N ARG A 288 -26.14 3.69 1.30
CA ARG A 288 -27.10 3.15 2.28
C ARG A 288 -27.06 1.63 2.35
N THR A 289 -27.01 0.96 1.20
CA THR A 289 -26.94 -0.51 1.18
C THR A 289 -25.69 -1.01 1.90
N TRP A 290 -24.54 -0.41 1.60
CA TRP A 290 -23.27 -0.71 2.27
C TRP A 290 -23.33 -0.40 3.77
N ALA A 291 -23.78 0.79 4.17
CA ALA A 291 -23.82 1.20 5.59
C ALA A 291 -24.71 0.31 6.47
N ASN A 292 -25.63 -0.46 5.86
CA ASN A 292 -26.50 -1.43 6.52
C ASN A 292 -26.05 -2.90 6.38
N SER A 293 -24.82 -3.15 5.91
CA SER A 293 -24.29 -4.50 5.69
C SER A 293 -23.24 -4.93 6.73
N HIS A 294 -22.87 -6.21 6.70
CA HIS A 294 -21.79 -6.75 7.53
C HIS A 294 -20.42 -6.18 7.13
N GLU A 295 -20.22 -5.90 5.84
CA GLU A 295 -19.01 -5.30 5.30
C GLU A 295 -18.74 -3.93 5.91
N ALA A 296 -19.76 -3.09 6.11
CA ALA A 296 -19.56 -1.81 6.77
C ALA A 296 -19.16 -1.95 8.25
N THR A 297 -19.77 -2.90 8.97
CA THR A 297 -19.36 -3.22 10.35
C THR A 297 -17.90 -3.68 10.39
N ARG A 298 -17.50 -4.53 9.43
CA ARG A 298 -16.14 -5.05 9.32
C ARG A 298 -15.13 -3.94 8.99
N SER A 299 -15.44 -3.06 8.04
CA SER A 299 -14.63 -1.89 7.70
C SER A 299 -14.45 -0.94 8.89
N LEU A 300 -15.48 -0.75 9.72
CA LEU A 300 -15.36 0.04 10.95
C LEU A 300 -14.36 -0.55 11.94
N VAL A 301 -14.40 -1.87 12.16
CA VAL A 301 -13.45 -2.53 13.07
C VAL A 301 -12.02 -2.33 12.55
N HIS A 302 -11.78 -2.49 11.26
CA HIS A 302 -10.46 -2.18 10.68
C HIS A 302 -10.08 -0.70 10.81
N ALA A 303 -11.03 0.23 10.66
CA ALA A 303 -10.78 1.66 10.85
C ALA A 303 -10.38 1.99 12.30
N VAL A 304 -10.98 1.33 13.29
CA VAL A 304 -10.57 1.42 14.70
C VAL A 304 -9.12 0.98 14.87
N TYR A 305 -8.71 -0.13 14.25
CA TYR A 305 -7.34 -0.61 14.35
C TYR A 305 -6.32 0.29 13.65
N VAL A 306 -6.64 0.80 12.46
CA VAL A 306 -5.79 1.80 11.80
C VAL A 306 -5.53 2.98 12.73
N ARG A 307 -6.59 3.52 13.36
CA ARG A 307 -6.49 4.62 14.30
C ARG A 307 -5.64 4.24 15.52
N ASN A 308 -5.91 3.11 16.16
CA ASN A 308 -5.21 2.67 17.37
C ASN A 308 -3.71 2.43 17.12
N TYR A 309 -3.36 1.82 15.97
CA TYR A 309 -1.96 1.63 15.59
C TYR A 309 -1.26 2.96 15.33
N PHE A 310 -1.93 3.90 14.67
CA PHE A 310 -1.37 5.23 14.44
C PHE A 310 -1.17 6.00 15.77
N GLU A 311 -2.16 5.99 16.67
CA GLU A 311 -2.05 6.60 18.01
C GLU A 311 -0.92 5.98 18.85
N SER A 312 -0.57 4.71 18.59
CA SER A 312 0.53 3.99 19.25
C SER A 312 1.91 4.26 18.64
N MET A 313 2.00 4.92 17.48
CA MET A 313 3.27 5.28 16.87
C MET A 313 3.97 6.39 17.67
N SER A 314 5.30 6.34 17.72
CA SER A 314 6.06 7.38 18.42
C SER A 314 5.89 8.74 17.73
N ILE A 315 5.68 9.77 18.55
CA ILE A 315 5.58 11.16 18.10
C ILE A 315 6.88 11.53 17.39
N GLY A 316 6.78 11.93 16.12
CA GLY A 316 7.94 12.29 15.29
C GLY A 316 8.58 11.13 14.51
N SER A 317 8.00 9.91 14.55
CA SER A 317 8.37 8.87 13.59
C SER A 317 8.05 9.31 12.16
N ALA A 318 8.89 8.90 11.20
CA ALA A 318 8.63 9.13 9.79
C ALA A 318 7.35 8.38 9.40
N CYS A 319 6.34 9.13 8.98
CA CYS A 319 5.06 8.58 8.55
C CYS A 319 5.18 8.09 7.09
N PRO A 320 4.93 6.80 6.80
CA PRO A 320 4.93 6.31 5.43
C PRO A 320 3.90 7.04 4.56
N LEU A 321 4.17 7.07 3.26
CA LEU A 321 3.38 7.75 2.23
C LEU A 321 1.88 7.43 2.28
N TYR A 322 1.55 6.17 2.52
CA TYR A 322 0.19 5.62 2.46
C TYR A 322 -0.67 5.94 3.69
N VAL A 323 -0.05 6.26 4.84
CA VAL A 323 -0.76 6.39 6.12
C VAL A 323 -1.79 7.53 6.12
N PRO A 324 -1.50 8.74 5.59
CA PRO A 324 -2.52 9.80 5.47
C PRO A 324 -3.78 9.34 4.71
N ILE A 325 -3.62 8.60 3.62
CA ILE A 325 -4.74 8.11 2.81
C ILE A 325 -5.51 7.02 3.58
N CYS A 326 -4.82 6.12 4.28
CA CYS A 326 -5.45 5.13 5.14
C CYS A 326 -6.33 5.79 6.23
N LEU A 327 -5.83 6.84 6.88
CA LEU A 327 -6.59 7.61 7.87
C LEU A 327 -7.77 8.35 7.24
N TYR A 328 -7.58 8.93 6.06
CA TYR A 328 -8.67 9.58 5.33
C TYR A 328 -9.80 8.60 5.00
N HIS A 329 -9.47 7.41 4.48
CA HIS A 329 -10.47 6.36 4.24
C HIS A 329 -11.18 5.96 5.53
N CYS A 330 -10.48 5.85 6.66
CA CYS A 330 -11.13 5.60 7.95
C CYS A 330 -12.17 6.69 8.27
N GLY A 331 -11.87 7.95 7.98
CA GLY A 331 -12.80 9.07 8.13
C GLY A 331 -14.04 8.92 7.25
N ILE A 332 -13.85 8.57 5.98
CA ILE A 332 -14.95 8.28 5.04
C ILE A 332 -15.81 7.11 5.53
N ILE A 333 -15.21 6.02 6.02
CA ILE A 333 -15.94 4.87 6.57
C ILE A 333 -16.81 5.28 7.76
N TRP A 334 -16.24 6.00 8.73
CA TRP A 334 -16.98 6.46 9.91
C TRP A 334 -18.11 7.40 9.53
N PHE A 335 -17.85 8.38 8.67
CA PHE A 335 -18.84 9.32 8.19
C PHE A 335 -19.99 8.61 7.47
N CYS A 336 -19.68 7.79 6.47
CA CYS A 336 -20.69 7.12 5.65
C CYS A 336 -21.52 6.14 6.46
N PHE A 337 -20.91 5.40 7.39
CA PHE A 337 -21.64 4.51 8.27
C PHE A 337 -22.62 5.26 9.17
N GLY A 338 -22.18 6.37 9.77
CA GLY A 338 -23.03 7.19 10.62
C GLY A 338 -24.16 7.90 9.87
N HIS A 339 -23.85 8.42 8.67
CA HIS A 339 -24.77 9.24 7.91
C HIS A 339 -25.79 8.44 7.08
N PHE A 340 -25.36 7.33 6.48
CA PHE A 340 -26.22 6.52 5.61
C PHE A 340 -26.77 5.26 6.31
N GLY A 341 -26.30 4.96 7.52
CA GLY A 341 -26.79 3.85 8.34
C GLY A 341 -28.14 4.17 9.00
N ASN A 342 -28.97 3.15 9.20
CA ASN A 342 -30.24 3.33 9.91
C ASN A 342 -30.00 3.54 11.41
N SER A 343 -30.80 4.39 12.08
CA SER A 343 -30.67 4.64 13.52
C SER A 343 -30.92 3.40 14.41
N SER A 344 -31.50 2.33 13.84
CA SER A 344 -31.66 1.01 14.46
C SER A 344 -30.49 0.05 14.22
N ASN A 345 -29.52 0.42 13.37
CA ASN A 345 -28.33 -0.40 13.14
C ASN A 345 -27.51 -0.43 14.41
N LYS A 346 -27.58 -1.59 15.07
CA LYS A 346 -26.48 -2.05 15.88
C LYS A 346 -25.50 -2.68 14.90
N PRO A 347 -24.19 -2.41 15.01
CA PRO A 347 -23.20 -3.13 14.22
C PRO A 347 -23.47 -4.62 14.38
N ILE A 348 -23.41 -5.38 13.28
CA ILE A 348 -23.79 -6.80 13.31
C ILE A 348 -22.62 -7.57 13.93
N ILE A 349 -22.62 -7.60 15.25
CA ILE A 349 -21.51 -8.01 16.11
C ILE A 349 -21.39 -9.53 16.26
N GLY A 350 -22.37 -10.29 15.75
CA GLY A 350 -22.37 -11.76 15.83
C GLY A 350 -21.50 -12.49 14.81
N SER A 351 -20.76 -11.77 13.96
CA SER A 351 -19.98 -12.38 12.87
C SER A 351 -18.53 -12.58 13.30
N ASN A 352 -18.10 -13.84 13.42
CA ASN A 352 -16.70 -14.19 13.66
C ASN A 352 -15.90 -13.92 12.38
N PHE A 353 -15.09 -12.86 12.37
CA PHE A 353 -14.26 -12.49 11.22
C PHE A 353 -12.88 -13.13 11.37
N PRO A 354 -12.47 -14.07 10.48
CA PRO A 354 -11.30 -14.91 10.71
C PRO A 354 -9.98 -14.13 10.80
N GLU A 355 -9.86 -13.02 10.09
CA GLU A 355 -8.68 -12.16 10.16
C GLU A 355 -8.58 -11.38 11.48
N LEU A 356 -9.69 -11.16 12.18
CA LEU A 356 -9.67 -10.48 13.48
C LEU A 356 -9.21 -11.43 14.60
N ASP A 357 -9.45 -12.73 14.46
CA ASP A 357 -8.93 -13.74 15.38
C ASP A 357 -7.38 -13.68 15.42
N LEU A 358 -6.73 -13.35 14.30
CA LEU A 358 -5.26 -13.24 14.19
C LEU A 358 -4.65 -12.08 15.00
N VAL A 359 -5.42 -11.02 15.23
CA VAL A 359 -4.97 -9.83 15.96
C VAL A 359 -5.35 -9.94 17.45
N GLY A 360 -6.00 -11.04 17.86
CA GLY A 360 -6.48 -11.25 19.23
C GLY A 360 -7.58 -10.25 19.61
N VAL A 361 -8.36 -9.81 18.63
CA VAL A 361 -9.39 -8.78 18.81
C VAL A 361 -10.54 -9.35 19.63
N ASN A 362 -10.79 -8.79 20.81
CA ASN A 362 -12.08 -8.94 21.45
C ASN A 362 -13.05 -7.92 20.85
N VAL A 363 -13.76 -8.31 19.79
CA VAL A 363 -14.71 -7.45 19.09
C VAL A 363 -15.74 -6.90 20.10
N ASP A 364 -16.13 -7.69 21.10
CA ASP A 364 -17.07 -7.29 22.16
C ASP A 364 -16.57 -6.13 23.04
N GLU A 365 -15.26 -5.98 23.20
CA GLU A 365 -14.65 -4.89 23.96
C GLU A 365 -14.67 -3.57 23.17
N ILE A 366 -14.33 -3.62 21.87
CA ILE A 366 -14.47 -2.48 20.95
C ILE A 366 -15.95 -2.08 20.84
N ASN A 367 -16.84 -3.07 20.80
CA ASN A 367 -18.27 -2.84 20.74
C ASN A 367 -18.79 -2.07 21.95
N ALA A 368 -18.32 -2.40 23.15
CA ALA A 368 -18.74 -1.74 24.38
C ALA A 368 -18.23 -0.29 24.46
N ALA A 369 -17.00 -0.02 24.05
CA ALA A 369 -16.36 1.29 24.20
C ALA A 369 -16.67 2.28 23.06
N GLU A 370 -16.70 1.80 21.81
CA GLU A 370 -16.71 2.67 20.63
C GLU A 370 -17.91 2.47 19.70
N LEU A 371 -18.75 1.44 19.86
CA LEU A 371 -19.90 1.22 18.95
C LEU A 371 -21.27 1.24 19.66
N ARG A 372 -21.31 1.12 21.00
CA ARG A 372 -22.55 1.14 21.80
C ARG A 372 -22.91 2.50 22.41
N ASN A 373 -22.05 3.52 22.32
CA ASN A 373 -22.39 4.84 22.85
C ASN A 373 -23.61 5.44 22.13
N PHE A 374 -24.58 5.90 22.92
CA PHE A 374 -25.91 6.29 22.46
C PHE A 374 -25.86 7.40 21.39
N ARG A 375 -26.38 7.08 20.19
CA ARG A 375 -26.34 7.80 18.89
C ARG A 375 -25.09 7.53 18.04
N VAL A 376 -25.23 6.55 17.14
CA VAL A 376 -24.23 6.18 16.11
C VAL A 376 -23.75 7.40 15.33
N GLU A 377 -24.65 8.31 14.93
CA GLU A 377 -24.34 9.56 14.23
C GLU A 377 -23.38 10.48 15.03
N ARG A 378 -23.68 10.75 16.30
CA ARG A 378 -22.85 11.60 17.16
C ARG A 378 -21.49 10.96 17.43
N ASN A 379 -21.46 9.64 17.56
CA ASN A 379 -20.22 8.91 17.71
C ASN A 379 -19.39 8.93 16.42
N ALA A 380 -20.02 8.74 15.25
CA ALA A 380 -19.36 8.83 13.95
C ALA A 380 -18.69 10.21 13.76
N ALA A 381 -19.41 11.32 14.01
CA ALA A 381 -18.82 12.66 13.96
C ALA A 381 -17.61 12.80 14.88
N ASN A 382 -17.70 12.32 16.13
CA ASN A 382 -16.57 12.32 17.07
C ASN A 382 -15.37 11.52 16.54
N GLN A 383 -15.60 10.35 15.93
CA GLN A 383 -14.51 9.55 15.34
C GLN A 383 -13.88 10.25 14.14
N VAL A 384 -14.68 10.90 13.28
CA VAL A 384 -14.14 11.68 12.16
C VAL A 384 -13.33 12.87 12.69
N PHE A 385 -13.78 13.58 13.71
CA PHE A 385 -12.98 14.65 14.35
C PHE A 385 -11.66 14.14 14.93
N ARG A 386 -11.66 12.96 15.58
CA ARG A 386 -10.41 12.34 16.05
C ARG A 386 -9.47 12.06 14.88
N ILE A 387 -9.97 11.51 13.78
CA ILE A 387 -9.19 11.23 12.57
C ILE A 387 -8.65 12.52 11.94
N VAL A 388 -9.45 13.59 11.89
CA VAL A 388 -8.99 14.93 11.46
C VAL A 388 -7.82 15.40 12.30
N GLY A 389 -7.90 15.28 13.63
CA GLY A 389 -6.80 15.61 14.54
C GLY A 389 -5.54 14.77 14.29
N LEU A 390 -5.69 13.47 14.00
CA LEU A 390 -4.56 12.60 13.66
C LEU A 390 -3.92 13.00 12.33
N LEU A 391 -4.71 13.28 11.29
CA LEU A 391 -4.20 13.78 10.01
C LEU A 391 -3.45 15.10 10.17
N GLN A 392 -3.98 16.03 10.98
CA GLN A 392 -3.32 17.31 11.29
C GLN A 392 -2.03 17.13 12.10
N SER A 393 -1.90 16.05 12.87
CA SER A 393 -0.68 15.73 13.62
C SER A 393 0.49 15.29 12.71
N ILE A 394 0.21 14.86 11.48
CA ILE A 394 1.22 14.47 10.49
C ILE A 394 1.90 15.75 9.97
N ARG A 395 3.11 16.00 10.47
CA ARG A 395 3.88 17.23 10.19
C ARG A 395 4.50 17.30 8.79
N HIS A 396 4.52 16.20 8.05
CA HIS A 396 5.20 16.11 6.76
C HIS A 396 4.20 16.07 5.61
N GLY A 397 4.36 16.98 4.64
CA GLY A 397 3.47 17.09 3.49
C GLY A 397 2.23 17.94 3.76
N LYS A 398 1.58 18.41 2.70
CA LYS A 398 0.30 19.14 2.75
C LYS A 398 -0.89 18.25 2.40
N LEU A 399 -0.63 17.02 1.92
CA LEU A 399 -1.67 16.04 1.64
C LEU A 399 -2.51 15.74 2.88
N SER A 400 -1.88 15.42 4.01
CA SER A 400 -2.58 15.14 5.28
C SER A 400 -3.51 16.28 5.71
N SER A 401 -3.02 17.52 5.66
CA SER A 401 -3.81 18.72 5.96
C SER A 401 -4.97 18.93 4.97
N SER A 402 -4.77 18.59 3.70
CA SER A 402 -5.81 18.72 2.68
C SER A 402 -6.91 17.68 2.90
N LEU A 403 -6.54 16.42 3.14
CA LEU A 403 -7.45 15.34 3.49
C LEU A 403 -8.24 15.63 4.78
N ALA A 404 -7.57 16.20 5.80
CA ALA A 404 -8.22 16.63 7.02
C ALA A 404 -9.26 17.74 6.78
N SER A 405 -8.94 18.69 5.89
CA SER A 405 -9.86 19.78 5.52
C SER A 405 -11.09 19.25 4.77
N THR A 406 -10.89 18.27 3.88
CA THR A 406 -11.99 17.58 3.19
C THR A 406 -12.93 16.90 4.18
N LEU A 407 -12.41 16.12 5.13
CA LEU A 407 -13.23 15.47 6.16
C LEU A 407 -13.97 16.47 7.05
N LEU A 408 -13.32 17.59 7.39
CA LEU A 408 -13.95 18.63 8.20
C LEU A 408 -15.13 19.28 7.47
N ALA A 409 -14.94 19.61 6.18
CA ALA A 409 -16.01 20.17 5.34
C ALA A 409 -17.23 19.24 5.26
N LEU A 410 -17.01 17.91 5.18
CA LEU A 410 -18.10 16.93 5.19
C LEU A 410 -18.94 16.95 6.46
N ILE A 411 -18.31 17.18 7.63
CA ILE A 411 -19.05 17.29 8.90
C ILE A 411 -19.79 18.62 8.98
N GLU A 412 -19.14 19.72 8.61
CA GLU A 412 -19.72 21.08 8.68
C GLU A 412 -20.93 21.24 7.75
N GLU A 413 -20.93 20.60 6.58
CA GLU A 413 -22.07 20.60 5.67
C GLU A 413 -23.29 19.88 6.25
N GLN A 414 -23.11 18.88 7.13
CA GLN A 414 -24.24 18.23 7.81
C GLN A 414 -24.89 19.13 8.87
N ASP A 415 -24.08 19.88 9.63
CA ASP A 415 -24.59 20.75 10.69
C ASP A 415 -25.43 21.91 10.11
N ASN A 416 -25.27 22.25 8.83
CA ASN A 416 -26.05 23.27 8.12
C ASN A 416 -27.37 22.74 7.51
N VAL A 417 -27.67 21.43 7.62
CA VAL A 417 -28.86 20.79 7.06
C VAL A 417 -29.95 20.53 8.12
N PHE A 418 -29.71 20.92 9.39
CA PHE A 418 -30.66 20.78 10.50
C PHE A 418 -31.19 22.11 11.06
#